data_AF-A0A8K0CPE6-F1
#
_entry.id   AF-A0A8K0CPE6-F1
#
_cell.length_a   1.000
_cell.length_b   1.000
_cell.length_c   1.000
_cell.angle_alpha   90.00
_cell.angle_beta   90.00
_cell.angle_gamma   90.00
#
_symmetry.space_group_name_H-M   'P 1'
#
loop_
_entity.id
_entity.type
_entity.pdbx_description
1 polymer ?
#
loop_
_entity_poly.entity_id
_entity_poly.type
_entity_poly.pdbx_seq_one_letter_code
_entity_poly.pdbx_strand_id
1 'polypeptide(L)'
;TWQRSKVDQIQLVCLIYERDVKQYGFSEILKPFLNDVKKLENGVDINLGQEIIHLKGSIIAVLADNLGSHEIGANNTNMFDKYEKRTKASYCRDVNETINKKQACRGVKANSYLNSLQHYHICDSGLPPCIAHDWLEGVLQSDLSLAL
;
A
#
# COMPACT_ATOMS: atom_id res chain seq x y z
N THR A 1 7.65 26.33 16.08
CA THR A 1 8.44 26.40 14.82
C THR A 1 7.73 25.54 13.80
N TRP A 2 7.26 26.11 12.69
CA TRP A 2 6.48 25.37 11.70
C TRP A 2 7.39 24.39 10.94
N GLN A 3 7.26 23.09 11.22
CA GLN A 3 7.91 22.01 10.48
C GLN A 3 7.17 21.85 9.15
N ARG A 4 7.57 22.60 8.12
CA ARG A 4 7.05 22.40 6.77
C ARG A 4 7.89 21.30 6.11
N SER A 5 7.26 20.23 5.63
CA SER A 5 7.97 19.19 4.86
C SER A 5 8.72 19.85 3.71
N LYS A 6 10.02 19.56 3.61
CA LYS A 6 10.84 20.00 2.49
C LYS A 6 10.45 19.16 1.27
N VAL A 7 9.99 19.82 0.21
CA VAL A 7 9.51 19.15 -1.01
C VAL A 7 10.61 18.31 -1.67
N ASP A 8 11.88 18.61 -1.39
CA ASP A 8 13.07 17.91 -1.89
C ASP A 8 13.08 16.39 -1.59
N GLN A 9 12.31 15.94 -0.59
CA GLN A 9 12.23 14.51 -0.21
C GLN A 9 11.14 13.74 -0.97
N ILE A 10 10.32 14.39 -1.80
CA ILE A 10 9.27 13.76 -2.59
C ILE A 10 9.80 13.53 -4.00
N GLN A 11 9.98 12.26 -4.36
CA GLN A 11 10.45 11.87 -5.68
C GLN A 11 9.28 11.30 -6.49
N LEU A 12 9.05 11.88 -7.67
CA LEU A 12 8.00 11.42 -8.57
C LEU A 12 8.44 10.11 -9.21
N VAL A 13 7.69 9.03 -8.94
CA VAL A 13 7.97 7.70 -9.49
C VAL A 13 7.25 7.47 -10.82
N CYS A 14 5.99 7.90 -10.94
CA CYS A 14 5.16 7.60 -12.10
C CYS A 14 4.03 8.61 -12.30
N LEU A 15 3.70 8.90 -13.57
CA LEU A 15 2.47 9.58 -13.99
C LEU A 15 1.74 8.68 -14.98
N ILE A 16 0.45 8.47 -14.76
CA ILE A 16 -0.35 7.47 -15.47
C ILE A 16 -1.65 8.13 -15.89
N TYR A 17 -2.09 7.88 -17.13
CA TYR A 17 -3.43 8.29 -17.54
C TYR A 17 -4.50 7.38 -16.94
N GLU A 18 -5.60 7.97 -16.49
CA GLU A 18 -6.75 7.22 -15.93
C GLU A 18 -7.29 6.15 -16.90
N ARG A 19 -7.25 6.41 -18.21
CA ARG A 19 -7.66 5.43 -19.24
C ARG A 19 -6.81 4.16 -19.19
N ASP A 20 -5.51 4.30 -18.91
CA ASP A 20 -4.58 3.17 -18.86
C ASP A 20 -4.80 2.38 -17.56
N VAL A 21 -5.09 3.08 -16.44
CA VAL A 21 -5.52 2.43 -15.18
C VAL A 21 -6.78 1.61 -15.39
N LYS A 22 -7.79 2.15 -16.09
CA LYS A 22 -9.03 1.43 -16.40
C LYS A 22 -8.81 0.23 -17.31
N GLN A 23 -7.85 0.31 -18.24
CA GLN A 23 -7.57 -0.74 -19.20
C GLN A 23 -6.71 -1.87 -18.63
N TYR A 24 -5.66 -1.54 -17.87
CA TYR A 24 -4.64 -2.49 -17.43
C TYR A 24 -4.66 -2.77 -15.92
N GLY A 25 -5.25 -1.88 -15.13
CA GLY A 25 -5.23 -1.93 -13.66
C GLY A 25 -3.89 -1.51 -13.06
N PHE A 26 -3.92 -1.11 -11.79
CA PHE A 26 -2.70 -0.70 -11.05
C PHE A 26 -1.67 -1.82 -10.92
N SER A 27 -2.11 -3.08 -10.86
CA SER A 27 -1.20 -4.22 -10.67
C SER A 27 -0.19 -4.37 -11.81
N GLU A 28 -0.62 -4.19 -13.06
CA GLU A 28 0.29 -4.29 -14.21
C GLU A 28 1.11 -3.01 -14.38
N ILE A 29 0.52 -1.84 -14.13
CA ILE A 29 1.20 -0.55 -14.31
C ILE A 29 2.34 -0.37 -13.28
N LEU A 30 2.11 -0.77 -12.03
CA LEU A 30 3.10 -0.62 -10.95
C LEU A 30 4.05 -1.82 -10.82
N LYS A 31 3.88 -2.83 -11.67
CA LYS A 31 4.74 -4.04 -11.68
C LYS A 31 6.23 -3.73 -11.83
N PRO A 32 6.69 -2.81 -12.71
CA PRO A 32 8.11 -2.48 -12.82
C PRO A 32 8.65 -1.89 -11.51
N PHE A 33 7.91 -0.95 -10.93
CA PHE A 33 8.26 -0.33 -9.65
C PHE A 33 8.39 -1.38 -8.54
N LEU A 34 7.43 -2.30 -8.42
CA LEU A 34 7.49 -3.35 -7.41
C LEU A 34 8.62 -4.35 -7.61
N ASN A 35 8.99 -4.64 -8.86
CA ASN A 35 10.15 -5.47 -9.13
C ASN A 35 11.44 -4.80 -8.65
N ASP A 36 11.56 -3.48 -8.75
CA ASP A 36 12.70 -2.75 -8.24
C ASP A 36 12.72 -2.68 -6.71
N VAL A 37 11.56 -2.51 -6.07
CA VAL A 37 11.43 -2.64 -4.61
C VAL A 37 11.84 -4.04 -4.15
N LYS A 38 11.44 -5.10 -4.85
CA LYS A 38 11.85 -6.49 -4.52
C LYS A 38 13.37 -6.68 -4.61
N LYS A 39 14.04 -6.03 -5.56
CA LYS A 39 15.52 -6.04 -5.62
C LYS A 39 16.09 -5.30 -4.40
N LEU A 40 15.52 -4.15 -4.06
CA LEU A 40 15.92 -3.34 -2.91
C LEU A 40 15.74 -4.09 -1.57
N GLU A 41 14.68 -4.90 -1.43
CA GLU A 41 14.46 -5.74 -0.24
C GLU A 41 15.56 -6.78 -0.06
N ASN A 42 15.99 -7.42 -1.16
CA ASN A 42 17.08 -8.39 -1.13
C ASN A 42 18.44 -7.71 -0.88
N GLY A 43 18.57 -6.46 -1.29
CA GLY A 43 19.73 -5.60 -1.08
C GLY A 43 20.48 -5.27 -2.36
N VAL A 44 21.02 -4.05 -2.42
CA VAL A 44 21.77 -3.53 -3.56
C VAL A 44 23.10 -2.99 -3.06
N ASP A 45 24.18 -3.35 -3.75
CA ASP A 45 25.52 -2.85 -3.47
C ASP A 45 25.73 -1.49 -4.13
N ILE A 46 26.02 -0.48 -3.31
CA ILE A 46 26.33 0.89 -3.75
C ILE A 46 27.82 1.10 -3.60
N ASN A 47 28.49 1.40 -4.71
CA ASN A 47 29.91 1.70 -4.72
C ASN A 47 30.14 3.20 -4.45
N LEU A 48 30.75 3.52 -3.30
CA LEU A 48 31.13 4.88 -2.90
C LEU A 48 32.64 5.10 -3.05
N GLY A 49 33.24 4.51 -4.08
CA GLY A 49 34.65 4.64 -4.42
C GLY A 49 35.55 3.74 -3.56
N GLN A 50 35.67 4.05 -2.28
CA GLN A 50 36.53 3.30 -1.34
C GLN A 50 35.79 2.21 -0.58
N GLU A 51 34.45 2.25 -0.55
CA GLU A 51 33.61 1.31 0.19
C GLU A 51 32.44 0.84 -0.68
N ILE A 52 32.09 -0.43 -0.51
CA ILE A 52 30.83 -1.00 -1.02
C ILE A 52 29.87 -1.05 0.15
N ILE A 53 28.78 -0.30 0.07
CA ILE A 53 27.71 -0.33 1.05
C ILE A 53 26.60 -1.24 0.53
N HIS A 54 26.27 -2.28 1.29
CA HIS A 54 25.11 -3.12 1.01
C HIS A 54 23.85 -2.48 1.62
N LEU A 55 22.98 -1.92 0.77
CA LEU A 55 21.79 -1.19 1.20
C LEU A 55 20.53 -2.03 0.98
N LYS A 56 19.68 -2.11 1.99
CA LYS A 56 18.35 -2.73 1.94
C LYS A 56 17.27 -1.72 2.24
N GLY A 57 16.11 -1.89 1.62
CA GLY A 57 14.96 -1.02 1.84
C GLY A 57 13.67 -1.65 1.33
N SER A 58 12.55 -1.21 1.90
CA SER A 58 11.21 -1.61 1.46
C SER A 58 10.23 -0.45 1.64
N ILE A 59 8.97 -0.69 1.26
CA ILE A 59 7.85 0.23 1.49
C ILE A 59 7.36 0.01 2.92
N ILE A 60 7.22 1.10 3.68
CA ILE A 60 6.64 1.07 5.03
C ILE A 60 5.12 1.25 4.95
N ALA A 61 4.66 2.23 4.17
CA ALA A 61 3.26 2.56 3.99
C ALA A 61 3.01 3.18 2.62
N VAL A 62 1.80 3.00 2.10
CA VAL A 62 1.26 3.68 0.93
C VAL A 62 0.18 4.64 1.43
N LEU A 63 0.41 5.93 1.21
CA LEU A 63 -0.51 6.98 1.60
C LEU A 63 -1.40 7.33 0.41
N ALA A 64 -2.70 7.22 0.58
CA ALA A 64 -3.69 7.66 -0.38
C ALA A 64 -4.95 8.11 0.37
N ASP A 65 -5.83 8.83 -0.32
CA ASP A 65 -7.19 9.04 0.18
C ASP A 65 -7.97 7.71 0.20
N ASN A 66 -9.22 7.75 0.67
CA ASN A 66 -10.03 6.53 0.78
C ASN A 66 -10.18 5.84 -0.58
N LEU A 67 -10.56 6.59 -1.63
CA LEU A 67 -10.81 6.02 -2.94
C LEU A 67 -9.51 5.46 -3.57
N GLY A 68 -8.40 6.20 -3.50
CA GLY A 68 -7.11 5.74 -4.00
C GLY A 68 -6.57 4.53 -3.22
N SER A 69 -6.76 4.50 -1.90
CA SER A 69 -6.41 3.34 -1.07
C SER A 69 -7.23 2.10 -1.43
N HIS A 70 -8.50 2.29 -1.80
CA HIS A 70 -9.35 1.20 -2.29
C HIS A 70 -8.86 0.64 -3.64
N GLU A 71 -8.50 1.52 -4.57
CA GLU A 71 -8.03 1.10 -5.89
C GLU A 71 -6.65 0.40 -5.84
N ILE A 72 -5.70 0.95 -5.08
CA ILE A 72 -4.36 0.38 -4.90
C ILE A 72 -4.39 -0.87 -4.01
N GLY A 73 -5.21 -0.87 -2.96
CA GLY A 73 -5.34 -1.98 -2.02
C GLY A 73 -6.23 -3.14 -2.51
N ALA A 74 -6.88 -2.98 -3.67
CA ALA A 74 -7.90 -3.90 -4.17
C ALA A 74 -9.05 -4.15 -3.16
N ASN A 75 -9.41 -3.12 -2.39
CA ASN A 75 -10.48 -3.17 -1.40
C ASN A 75 -11.79 -2.60 -1.96
N ASN A 76 -12.92 -3.11 -1.49
CA ASN A 76 -14.24 -2.52 -1.68
C ASN A 76 -14.58 -1.62 -0.48
N THR A 77 -15.31 -0.54 -0.76
CA THR A 77 -15.57 0.71 -0.01
C THR A 77 -15.87 0.67 1.49
N ASN A 78 -15.89 -0.48 2.15
CA ASN A 78 -16.33 -0.61 3.54
C ASN A 78 -15.29 -1.38 4.37
N MET A 79 -14.09 -0.81 4.55
CA MET A 79 -13.20 -1.23 5.67
C MET A 79 -13.80 -0.92 7.05
N PHE A 80 -14.97 -0.27 7.09
CA PHE A 80 -15.67 0.21 8.27
C PHE A 80 -16.63 -0.80 8.91
N ASP A 81 -16.76 -2.02 8.36
CA ASP A 81 -17.73 -2.97 8.90
C ASP A 81 -17.12 -3.81 10.04
N LYS A 82 -17.34 -3.30 11.26
CA LYS A 82 -17.01 -3.82 12.60
C LYS A 82 -15.57 -3.67 13.09
N TYR A 83 -15.48 -3.17 14.32
CA TYR A 83 -14.36 -2.87 15.22
C TYR A 83 -13.22 -3.93 15.38
N GLU A 84 -13.15 -4.98 14.55
CA GLU A 84 -12.07 -5.95 14.60
C GLU A 84 -10.96 -5.61 13.61
N LYS A 85 -9.75 -5.40 14.13
CA LYS A 85 -8.55 -5.20 13.33
C LYS A 85 -8.35 -6.41 12.41
N ARG A 86 -8.28 -6.16 11.10
CA ARG A 86 -8.03 -7.21 10.11
C ARG A 86 -6.61 -7.77 10.28
N THR A 87 -6.48 -9.09 10.43
CA THR A 87 -5.20 -9.80 10.48
C THR A 87 -4.86 -10.43 9.13
N LYS A 88 -3.58 -10.75 8.88
CA LYS A 88 -3.13 -11.48 7.67
C LYS A 88 -3.95 -12.76 7.42
N ALA A 89 -4.23 -13.54 8.47
CA ALA A 89 -5.00 -14.77 8.36
C ALA A 89 -6.46 -14.53 7.96
N SER A 90 -7.10 -13.50 8.55
CA SER A 90 -8.47 -13.12 8.17
C SER A 90 -8.53 -12.61 6.73
N TYR A 91 -7.55 -11.80 6.31
CA TYR A 91 -7.47 -11.29 4.95
C TYR A 91 -7.28 -12.43 3.93
N CYS A 92 -6.39 -13.39 4.19
CA CYS A 92 -6.22 -14.57 3.33
C CYS A 92 -7.51 -15.39 3.19
N ARG A 93 -8.29 -15.52 4.27
CA ARG A 93 -9.60 -16.18 4.23
C ARG A 93 -10.57 -15.43 3.31
N ASP A 94 -10.65 -14.11 3.46
CA ASP A 94 -11.54 -13.25 2.68
C ASP A 94 -11.15 -13.24 1.19
N VAL A 95 -9.85 -13.25 0.87
CA VAL A 95 -9.33 -13.41 -0.49
C VAL A 95 -9.76 -14.76 -1.07
N ASN A 96 -9.58 -15.86 -0.32
CA ASN A 96 -9.97 -17.19 -0.79
C ASN A 96 -11.48 -17.31 -1.01
N GLU A 97 -12.30 -16.75 -0.12
CA GLU A 97 -13.75 -16.69 -0.32
C GLU A 97 -14.13 -15.88 -1.56
N THR A 98 -13.43 -14.78 -1.83
CA THR A 98 -13.66 -13.95 -3.00
C THR A 98 -13.34 -14.71 -4.29
N ILE A 99 -12.24 -15.47 -4.33
CA ILE A 99 -11.86 -16.32 -5.46
C ILE A 99 -12.94 -17.40 -5.69
N ASN A 100 -13.42 -18.03 -4.61
CA ASN A 100 -14.42 -19.09 -4.68
C ASN A 100 -15.79 -18.58 -5.14
N LYS A 101 -16.24 -17.44 -4.61
CA LYS A 101 -17.57 -16.86 -4.90
C LYS A 101 -17.57 -15.96 -6.15
N LYS A 102 -16.39 -15.59 -6.67
CA LYS A 102 -16.20 -14.56 -7.72
C LYS A 102 -16.88 -13.23 -7.40
N GLN A 103 -17.01 -12.93 -6.10
CA GLN A 103 -17.67 -11.73 -5.60
C GLN A 103 -16.91 -11.22 -4.38
N ALA A 104 -16.81 -9.89 -4.26
CA ALA A 104 -16.12 -9.26 -3.14
C ALA A 104 -16.69 -9.74 -1.80
N CYS A 105 -15.78 -10.16 -0.90
CA CYS A 105 -16.13 -10.63 0.43
C CYS A 105 -15.51 -9.70 1.48
N ARG A 106 -16.34 -9.19 2.41
CA ARG A 106 -15.93 -8.36 3.54
C ARG A 106 -15.02 -7.18 3.17
N GLY A 107 -15.31 -6.52 2.04
CA GLY A 107 -14.54 -5.37 1.57
C GLY A 107 -13.22 -5.74 0.87
N VAL A 108 -12.97 -7.00 0.52
CA VAL A 108 -11.83 -7.42 -0.31
C VAL A 108 -12.35 -7.83 -1.70
N LYS A 109 -11.76 -7.28 -2.77
CA LYS A 109 -12.09 -7.68 -4.17
C LYS A 109 -11.10 -8.68 -4.73
N ALA A 110 -9.84 -8.56 -4.35
CA ALA A 110 -8.75 -9.42 -4.77
C ALA A 110 -7.60 -9.30 -3.77
N ASN A 111 -6.63 -10.22 -3.86
CA ASN A 111 -5.37 -10.01 -3.16
C ASN A 111 -4.67 -8.78 -3.72
N SER A 112 -4.22 -7.87 -2.85
CA SER A 112 -3.42 -6.76 -3.31
C SER A 112 -2.07 -7.24 -3.83
N TYR A 113 -1.68 -6.69 -4.95
CA TYR A 113 -0.39 -6.92 -5.57
C TYR A 113 0.78 -6.41 -4.70
N LEU A 114 0.54 -5.45 -3.80
CA LEU A 114 1.53 -4.95 -2.83
C LEU A 114 1.91 -6.00 -1.78
N ASN A 115 1.01 -6.94 -1.46
CA ASN A 115 1.30 -8.04 -0.54
C ASN A 115 2.32 -9.05 -1.10
N SER A 116 2.82 -8.83 -2.33
CA SER A 116 3.90 -9.64 -2.92
C SER A 116 5.31 -9.23 -2.47
N LEU A 117 5.43 -8.16 -1.68
CA LEU A 117 6.67 -7.70 -1.05
C LEU A 117 6.97 -8.52 0.22
N GLN A 118 8.25 -8.67 0.58
CA GLN A 118 8.65 -9.48 1.73
C GLN A 118 8.36 -8.79 3.07
N HIS A 119 8.52 -7.47 3.11
CA HIS A 119 8.44 -6.68 4.35
C HIS A 119 7.18 -5.80 4.43
N TYR A 120 6.25 -5.93 3.49
CA TYR A 120 5.04 -5.12 3.43
C TYR A 120 3.78 -5.99 3.32
N HIS A 121 2.76 -5.63 4.09
CA HIS A 121 1.42 -6.19 3.95
C HIS A 121 0.35 -5.14 4.33
N ILE A 122 -0.77 -5.12 3.60
CA ILE A 122 -1.84 -4.13 3.83
C ILE A 122 -2.37 -4.13 5.25
N CYS A 123 -2.59 -5.31 5.83
CA CYS A 123 -3.14 -5.46 7.18
C CYS A 123 -2.21 -5.04 8.34
N ASP A 124 -0.93 -4.75 8.07
CA ASP A 124 -0.01 -4.34 9.13
C ASP A 124 -0.12 -2.81 9.34
N SER A 125 0.70 -2.05 8.60
CA SER A 125 0.66 -0.58 8.54
C SER A 125 0.62 -0.08 7.09
N GLY A 126 0.35 -0.99 6.15
CA GLY A 126 0.64 -0.77 4.74
C GLY A 126 -0.27 0.28 4.10
N LEU A 127 -1.54 0.34 4.48
CA LEU A 127 -2.50 1.34 4.01
C LEU A 127 -3.13 2.04 5.22
N PRO A 128 -2.44 3.01 5.85
CA PRO A 128 -2.99 3.73 6.97
C PRO A 128 -4.14 4.66 6.53
N PRO A 129 -5.11 4.93 7.41
CA PRO A 129 -6.17 5.88 7.15
C PRO A 129 -5.65 7.27 6.81
N CYS A 130 -6.37 7.96 5.93
CA CYS A 130 -6.07 9.35 5.61
C CYS A 130 -6.70 10.25 6.68
N ILE A 131 -6.03 10.45 7.81
CA ILE A 131 -6.55 11.18 8.99
C ILE A 131 -7.21 12.51 8.62
N ALA A 132 -6.60 13.29 7.72
CA ALA A 132 -7.14 14.59 7.33
C ALA A 132 -8.48 14.48 6.59
N HIS A 133 -8.60 13.52 5.68
CA HIS A 133 -9.82 13.26 4.92
C HIS A 133 -10.88 12.60 5.80
N ASP A 134 -10.49 11.57 6.52
CA ASP A 134 -11.32 10.75 7.41
C ASP A 134 -11.95 11.56 8.55
N TRP A 135 -11.18 12.48 9.15
CA TRP A 135 -11.72 13.41 10.14
C TRP A 135 -12.78 14.33 9.51
N LEU A 136 -12.48 14.93 8.35
CA LEU A 136 -13.38 15.88 7.70
C LEU A 136 -14.66 15.22 7.16
N GLU A 137 -14.61 13.92 6.84
CA GLU A 137 -15.78 13.11 6.49
C GLU A 137 -16.56 12.58 7.70
N GLY A 138 -16.04 12.75 8.92
CA GLY A 138 -16.65 12.25 10.16
C GLY A 138 -16.46 10.76 10.41
N VAL A 139 -15.51 10.12 9.72
CA VAL A 139 -15.23 8.69 9.77
C VAL A 139 -13.79 8.46 10.26
N LEU A 140 -13.57 8.49 11.58
CA LEU A 140 -12.22 8.28 12.13
C LEU A 140 -11.91 6.78 12.29
N GLN A 141 -10.95 6.24 11.54
CA GLN A 141 -10.37 4.93 11.83
C GLN A 141 -9.38 5.04 13.01
N SER A 142 -9.45 4.13 13.98
CA SER A 142 -8.58 4.12 15.18
C SER A 142 -7.22 3.45 14.97
N ASP A 143 -6.72 3.41 13.73
CA ASP A 143 -5.49 2.69 13.38
C ASP A 143 -4.33 3.68 13.18
N LEU A 144 -3.65 4.01 14.28
CA LEU A 144 -2.37 4.73 14.26
C LEU A 144 -1.23 3.72 14.43
N SER A 145 -0.42 3.57 13.39
CA SER A 145 0.82 2.79 13.45
C SER A 145 2.02 3.71 13.64
N LEU A 146 2.88 3.38 14.60
CA LEU A 146 4.18 4.02 14.73
C LEU A 146 5.13 3.41 13.68
N ALA A 147 5.64 4.26 12.78
CA ALA A 147 6.77 3.92 11.91
C ALA A 147 8.04 4.44 12.58
N LEU A 148 8.95 3.53 12.97
CA LEU A 148 10.30 3.80 13.47
C LEU A 148 11.34 3.37 12.45
#